data_AF-A0A956HNJ4-F1
#
_entry.id   AF-A0A956HNJ4-F1
#
_cell.length_a   1.000
_cell.length_b   1.000
_cell.length_c   1.000
_cell.angle_alpha   90.00
_cell.angle_beta   90.00
_cell.angle_gamma   90.00
#
_symmetry.space_group_name_H-M   'P 1'
#
loop_
_entity.id
_entity.type
_entity.pdbx_description
1 polymer ?
#
loop_
_entity_poly.entity_id
_entity_poly.type
_entity_poly.pdbx_seq_one_letter_code
_entity_poly.pdbx_strand_id
1 'polypeptide(L)'
;SETGAPLDVPVEESQPGEVVGGELPEQVHKDMSGALAGVYGEAKLAKSTEEKGDVEEVYNLEYALGRAHKDSDKAALVAALGSAGYEVDTEAPTDEMGLFVSNAALADVEIIVSVDDGSETLTVSISKTR
;
A
#
# COMPACT_ATOMS: atom_id res chain seq x y z
N SER A 1 24.34 27.36 20.38
CA SER A 1 24.11 26.64 19.11
C SER A 1 23.37 25.37 19.46
N GLU A 2 22.06 25.37 19.32
CA GLU A 2 21.23 24.20 19.60
C GLU A 2 21.33 23.26 18.40
N THR A 3 22.03 22.15 18.59
CA THR A 3 22.06 21.04 17.64
C THR A 3 20.72 20.35 17.74
N GLY A 4 19.80 20.61 16.81
CA GLY A 4 18.54 19.89 16.71
C GLY A 4 18.84 18.40 16.54
N ALA A 5 18.50 17.61 17.55
CA ALA A 5 18.48 16.17 17.40
C ALA A 5 17.47 15.80 16.30
N PRO A 6 17.75 14.84 15.43
CA PRO A 6 16.71 14.29 14.56
C PRO A 6 15.58 13.81 15.47
N LEU A 7 14.35 14.23 15.18
CA LEU A 7 13.16 13.65 15.79
C LEU A 7 13.16 12.19 15.35
N ASP A 8 13.46 11.29 16.28
CA ASP A 8 13.40 9.85 16.08
C ASP A 8 11.91 9.50 15.95
N VAL A 9 11.42 9.41 14.70
CA VAL A 9 10.04 9.04 14.44
C VAL A 9 9.93 7.54 14.74
N PRO A 10 9.06 7.12 15.68
CA PRO A 10 8.92 5.72 16.00
C PRO A 10 8.32 4.97 14.80
N VAL A 11 9.03 3.94 14.34
CA VAL A 11 8.55 3.00 13.32
C VAL A 11 8.25 1.67 14.00
N GLU A 12 7.00 1.21 13.89
CA GLU A 12 6.58 -0.12 14.32
C GLU A 12 6.56 -1.07 13.11
N GLU A 13 7.05 -2.29 13.28
CA GLU A 13 7.11 -3.31 12.22
C GLU A 13 6.47 -4.61 12.74
N SER A 14 5.58 -5.21 11.95
CA SER A 14 4.91 -6.46 12.29
C SER A 14 5.68 -7.69 11.82
N GLN A 15 5.25 -8.86 12.32
CA GLN A 15 5.65 -10.13 11.74
C GLN A 15 4.96 -10.36 10.38
N PRO A 16 5.51 -11.23 9.49
CA PRO A 16 4.87 -11.55 8.22
C PRO A 16 3.42 -12.05 8.39
N GLY A 17 2.51 -11.51 7.59
CA GLY A 17 1.08 -11.82 7.66
C GLY A 17 0.31 -11.07 8.76
N GLU A 18 0.98 -10.28 9.58
CA GLU A 18 0.35 -9.41 10.57
C GLU A 18 0.40 -7.95 10.10
N VAL A 19 -0.66 -7.20 10.35
CA VAL A 19 -0.78 -5.78 10.01
C VAL A 19 -0.49 -4.97 11.26
N VAL A 20 0.41 -3.99 11.19
CA VAL A 20 0.55 -3.00 12.27
C VAL A 20 -0.51 -1.90 12.14
N GLY A 21 -0.86 -1.31 13.27
CA GLY A 21 -1.78 -0.17 13.34
C GLY A 21 -3.20 -0.54 13.76
N GLY A 22 -4.16 0.26 13.30
CA GLY A 22 -5.58 0.14 13.66
C GLY A 22 -6.47 -0.39 12.54
N GLU A 23 -7.77 -0.10 12.64
CA GLU A 23 -8.79 -0.61 11.71
C GLU A 23 -8.55 -0.19 10.24
N LEU A 24 -7.91 0.95 10.00
CA LEU A 24 -7.66 1.46 8.65
C LEU A 24 -6.70 0.56 7.85
N PRO A 25 -5.44 0.33 8.27
CA PRO A 25 -4.54 -0.56 7.54
C PRO A 25 -5.05 -2.00 7.48
N GLU A 26 -5.81 -2.48 8.49
CA GLU A 26 -6.45 -3.80 8.44
C GLU A 26 -7.52 -3.90 7.35
N GLN A 27 -8.37 -2.87 7.23
CA GLN A 27 -9.40 -2.82 6.20
C GLN A 27 -8.78 -2.74 4.80
N VAL A 28 -7.80 -1.86 4.61
CA VAL A 28 -7.07 -1.78 3.33
C VAL A 28 -6.36 -3.09 3.03
N HIS A 29 -5.74 -3.74 4.03
CA HIS A 29 -5.10 -5.04 3.85
C HIS A 29 -6.06 -6.11 3.34
N LYS A 30 -7.26 -6.18 3.93
CA LYS A 30 -8.29 -7.13 3.52
C LYS A 30 -8.71 -6.93 2.07
N ASP A 31 -8.93 -5.68 1.68
CA ASP A 31 -9.37 -5.35 0.33
C ASP A 31 -8.25 -5.61 -0.70
N MET A 32 -7.03 -5.18 -0.39
CA MET A 32 -5.84 -5.40 -1.22
C MET A 32 -5.52 -6.88 -1.37
N SER A 33 -5.56 -7.66 -0.29
CA SER A 33 -5.30 -9.10 -0.37
C SER A 33 -6.28 -9.82 -1.29
N GLY A 34 -7.56 -9.43 -1.25
CA GLY A 34 -8.57 -9.95 -2.17
C GLY A 34 -8.29 -9.59 -3.63
N ALA A 35 -7.99 -8.32 -3.90
CA ALA A 35 -7.67 -7.82 -5.23
C ALA A 35 -6.41 -8.50 -5.81
N LEU A 36 -5.33 -8.55 -5.02
CA LEU A 36 -4.05 -9.14 -5.42
C LEU A 36 -4.16 -10.66 -5.63
N ALA A 37 -4.92 -11.37 -4.80
CA ALA A 37 -5.17 -12.80 -5.02
C ALA A 37 -5.88 -13.05 -6.37
N GLY A 38 -6.78 -12.16 -6.80
CA GLY A 38 -7.43 -12.25 -8.10
C GLY A 38 -6.49 -12.08 -9.31
N VAL A 39 -5.40 -11.31 -9.15
CA VAL A 39 -4.46 -10.98 -10.23
C VAL A 39 -3.23 -11.90 -10.23
N TYR A 40 -2.72 -12.23 -9.05
CA TYR A 40 -1.46 -12.94 -8.87
C TYR A 40 -1.61 -14.34 -8.24
N GLY A 41 -2.79 -14.67 -7.68
CA GLY A 41 -3.09 -15.99 -7.12
C GLY A 41 -2.62 -16.21 -5.68
N GLU A 42 -1.35 -15.94 -5.38
CA GLU A 42 -0.72 -16.26 -4.08
C GLU A 42 -0.14 -15.04 -3.34
N ALA A 43 -0.68 -13.84 -3.60
CA ALA A 43 -0.20 -12.64 -2.93
C ALA A 43 -0.36 -12.74 -1.40
N LYS A 44 0.71 -12.49 -0.65
CA LYS A 44 0.75 -12.55 0.81
C LYS A 44 1.42 -11.31 1.39
N LEU A 45 0.87 -10.81 2.50
CA LEU A 45 1.51 -9.74 3.25
C LEU A 45 2.86 -10.23 3.79
N ALA A 46 3.94 -9.65 3.30
CA ALA A 46 5.30 -9.97 3.69
C ALA A 46 5.76 -9.10 4.86
N LYS A 47 5.37 -7.82 4.85
CA LYS A 47 5.78 -6.82 5.83
C LYS A 47 4.70 -5.76 5.99
N SER A 48 4.48 -5.30 7.21
CA SER A 48 3.69 -4.11 7.49
C SER A 48 4.45 -3.22 8.46
N THR A 49 4.48 -1.91 8.17
CA THR A 49 5.10 -0.92 9.05
C THR A 49 4.20 0.28 9.25
N GLU A 50 4.35 0.93 10.40
CA GLU A 50 3.63 2.13 10.79
C GLU A 50 4.66 3.18 11.22
N GLU A 51 4.59 4.35 10.61
CA GLU A 51 5.36 5.53 10.99
C GLU A 51 4.40 6.59 11.55
N LYS A 52 4.60 6.95 12.83
CA LYS A 52 3.75 7.92 13.54
C LYS A 52 4.42 9.28 13.63
N GLY A 53 4.08 10.19 12.72
CA GLY A 53 4.47 11.60 12.78
C GLY A 53 3.53 12.45 13.64
N ASP A 54 3.91 13.73 13.80
CA ASP A 54 3.13 14.73 14.57
C ASP A 54 1.83 15.14 13.87
N VAL A 55 1.80 15.10 12.53
CA VAL A 55 0.68 15.59 11.69
C VAL A 55 0.12 14.51 10.76
N GLU A 56 0.86 13.42 10.58
CA GLU A 56 0.56 12.37 9.63
C GLU A 56 0.95 11.03 10.23
N GLU A 57 0.21 10.00 9.85
CA GLU A 57 0.52 8.61 10.10
C GLU A 57 0.56 7.86 8.78
N VAL A 58 1.65 7.13 8.56
CA VAL A 58 1.89 6.40 7.32
C VAL A 58 1.97 4.91 7.62
N TYR A 59 1.16 4.12 6.94
CA TYR A 59 1.23 2.67 6.97
C TYR A 59 1.75 2.16 5.63
N ASN A 60 2.73 1.27 5.66
CA ASN A 60 3.19 0.58 4.47
C ASN A 60 2.88 -0.91 4.60
N LEU A 61 2.26 -1.47 3.56
CA LEU A 61 1.97 -2.89 3.43
C LEU A 61 2.72 -3.42 2.20
N GLU A 62 3.68 -4.30 2.42
CA GLU A 62 4.42 -4.96 1.35
C GLU A 62 3.86 -6.36 1.12
N TYR A 63 3.55 -6.67 -0.13
CA TYR A 63 2.99 -7.95 -0.56
C TYR A 63 3.98 -8.70 -1.44
N ALA A 64 4.28 -9.95 -1.09
CA ALA A 64 4.92 -10.90 -1.99
C ALA A 64 3.87 -11.47 -2.93
N LEU A 65 3.99 -11.21 -4.23
CA LEU A 65 2.96 -11.51 -5.24
C LEU A 65 2.92 -12.99 -5.67
N GLY A 66 3.97 -13.77 -5.39
CA GLY A 66 4.11 -15.18 -5.79
C GLY A 66 4.54 -15.39 -7.25
N ARG A 67 4.56 -14.31 -8.05
CA ARG A 67 5.19 -14.23 -9.38
C ARG A 67 5.59 -12.79 -9.65
N ALA A 68 6.53 -12.61 -10.58
CA ALA A 68 6.83 -11.29 -11.12
C ALA A 68 5.59 -10.62 -11.75
N HIS A 69 5.36 -9.37 -11.39
CA HIS A 69 4.44 -8.46 -12.04
C HIS A 69 4.85 -8.26 -13.50
N LYS A 70 3.85 -8.08 -14.36
CA LYS A 70 4.05 -7.75 -15.77
C LYS A 70 3.19 -6.56 -16.14
N ASP A 71 3.64 -5.74 -17.07
CA ASP A 71 2.81 -4.67 -17.66
C ASP A 71 1.41 -5.15 -18.10
N SER A 72 1.29 -6.39 -18.57
CA SER A 72 0.00 -6.99 -18.96
C SER A 72 -0.97 -7.18 -17.79
N ASP A 73 -0.48 -7.26 -16.56
CA ASP A 73 -1.29 -7.42 -15.35
C ASP A 73 -1.95 -6.09 -14.91
N LYS A 74 -1.46 -4.95 -15.41
CA LYS A 74 -1.95 -3.61 -15.06
C LYS A 74 -3.47 -3.48 -15.15
N ALA A 75 -4.05 -3.86 -16.29
CA ALA A 75 -5.49 -3.74 -16.50
C ALA A 75 -6.29 -4.64 -15.54
N ALA A 76 -5.75 -5.82 -15.20
CA ALA A 76 -6.37 -6.71 -14.22
C ALA A 76 -6.25 -6.15 -12.80
N LEU A 77 -5.11 -5.54 -12.43
CA LEU A 77 -4.91 -4.86 -11.16
C LEU A 77 -5.88 -3.69 -10.99
N VAL A 78 -5.96 -2.78 -11.97
CA VAL A 78 -6.91 -1.65 -11.96
C VAL A 78 -8.35 -2.15 -11.83
N ALA A 79 -8.73 -3.19 -12.58
CA ALA A 79 -10.08 -3.76 -12.49
C ALA A 79 -10.38 -4.41 -11.13
N ALA A 80 -9.38 -5.08 -10.53
CA ALA A 80 -9.51 -5.69 -9.21
C ALA A 80 -9.65 -4.63 -8.11
N LEU A 81 -8.88 -3.54 -8.17
CA LEU A 81 -9.00 -2.39 -7.26
C LEU A 81 -10.38 -1.72 -7.39
N GLY A 82 -10.85 -1.50 -8.63
CA GLY A 82 -12.21 -1.02 -8.89
C GLY A 82 -13.30 -1.91 -8.28
N SER A 83 -13.12 -3.23 -8.36
CA SER A 83 -14.06 -4.20 -7.77
C SER A 83 -14.01 -4.20 -6.24
N ALA A 84 -12.87 -3.81 -5.65
CA ALA A 84 -12.70 -3.61 -4.22
C ALA A 84 -13.17 -2.22 -3.74
N GLY A 85 -13.69 -1.38 -4.63
CA GLY A 85 -14.25 -0.06 -4.30
C GLY A 85 -13.23 1.08 -4.33
N TYR A 86 -12.06 0.86 -4.95
CA TYR A 86 -11.05 1.91 -5.16
C TYR A 86 -11.16 2.51 -6.56
N GLU A 87 -11.14 3.83 -6.63
CA GLU A 87 -11.04 4.56 -7.89
C GLU A 87 -9.58 4.92 -8.15
N VAL A 88 -9.07 4.63 -9.35
CA VAL A 88 -7.71 4.99 -9.75
C VAL A 88 -7.73 6.43 -10.27
N ASP A 89 -7.15 7.35 -9.50
CA ASP A 89 -7.16 8.79 -9.77
C ASP A 89 -6.06 9.20 -10.75
N THR A 90 -4.87 8.63 -10.60
CA THR A 90 -3.71 8.96 -11.44
C THR A 90 -2.77 7.76 -11.52
N GLU A 91 -2.25 7.52 -12.72
CA GLU A 91 -1.17 6.57 -12.95
C GLU A 91 0.12 7.36 -13.16
N ALA A 92 1.13 7.15 -12.30
CA ALA A 92 2.44 7.76 -12.50
C ALA A 92 3.10 7.19 -13.77
N PRO A 93 3.54 8.03 -14.72
CA PRO A 93 4.17 7.57 -15.95
C PRO A 93 5.67 7.36 -15.72
N THR A 94 6.05 6.27 -15.09
CA THR A 94 7.44 5.84 -14.94
C THR A 94 7.57 4.33 -15.15
N ASP A 95 8.80 3.82 -15.26
CA ASP A 95 9.08 2.38 -15.31
C ASP A 95 8.52 1.64 -14.06
N GLU A 96 8.25 2.39 -12.99
CA GLU A 96 7.46 2.00 -11.82
C GLU A 96 5.97 2.37 -12.02
N MET A 97 5.06 1.41 -11.87
CA MET A 97 3.63 1.69 -11.84
C MET A 97 3.24 2.17 -10.44
N GLY A 98 3.02 3.48 -10.29
CA GLY A 98 2.36 4.07 -9.11
C GLY A 98 0.90 4.38 -9.42
N LEU A 99 -0.03 3.70 -8.75
CA LEU A 99 -1.46 3.98 -8.80
C LEU A 99 -1.86 4.79 -7.57
N PHE A 100 -2.23 6.05 -7.78
CA PHE A 100 -2.93 6.83 -6.76
C PHE A 100 -4.38 6.39 -6.76
N VAL A 101 -4.84 5.89 -5.62
CA VAL A 101 -6.20 5.38 -5.47
C VAL A 101 -6.91 6.04 -4.31
N SER A 102 -8.18 6.33 -4.51
CA SER A 102 -9.09 6.81 -3.48
C SER A 102 -10.20 5.79 -3.23
N ASN A 103 -10.72 5.79 -2.01
CA ASN A 103 -11.89 5.03 -1.65
C ASN A 103 -12.83 5.96 -0.90
N ALA A 104 -14.05 6.16 -1.42
CA ALA A 104 -15.00 7.11 -0.85
C ALA A 104 -15.41 6.80 0.61
N ALA A 105 -15.20 5.57 1.08
CA ALA A 105 -15.41 5.19 2.49
C ALA A 105 -14.26 5.63 3.42
N LEU A 106 -13.11 5.99 2.86
CA LEU A 106 -11.89 6.37 3.57
C LEU A 106 -11.62 7.86 3.35
N ALA A 107 -12.37 8.71 4.05
CA ALA A 107 -12.18 10.16 3.98
C ALA A 107 -10.80 10.57 4.52
N ASP A 108 -10.16 11.55 3.86
CA ASP A 108 -8.86 12.13 4.26
C ASP A 108 -7.72 11.09 4.34
N VAL A 109 -7.79 10.05 3.51
CA VAL A 109 -6.74 9.03 3.36
C VAL A 109 -6.21 9.06 1.93
N GLU A 110 -4.89 9.14 1.78
CA GLU A 110 -4.20 8.93 0.51
C GLU A 110 -3.67 7.49 0.46
N ILE A 111 -3.93 6.78 -0.65
CA ILE A 111 -3.46 5.42 -0.84
C ILE A 111 -2.70 5.35 -2.16
N ILE A 112 -1.48 4.84 -2.09
CA ILE A 112 -0.61 4.64 -3.24
C ILE A 112 -0.29 3.16 -3.34
N VAL A 113 -0.62 2.56 -4.49
CA VAL A 113 -0.27 1.18 -4.81
C VAL A 113 0.86 1.20 -5.84
N SER A 114 2.02 0.65 -5.48
CA SER A 114 3.23 0.71 -6.30
C SER A 114 3.80 -0.66 -6.61
N VAL A 115 4.16 -0.90 -7.88
CA VAL A 115 4.80 -2.13 -8.35
C VAL A 115 5.57 -1.89 -9.66
N ASP A 116 6.73 -2.53 -9.82
CA ASP A 116 7.54 -2.43 -11.04
C ASP A 116 7.33 -3.63 -11.96
N ASP A 117 7.51 -3.42 -13.27
CA ASP A 117 7.58 -4.53 -14.22
C ASP A 117 8.73 -5.47 -13.84
N GLY A 118 8.40 -6.76 -13.68
CA GLY A 118 9.34 -7.77 -13.21
C GLY A 118 9.46 -7.90 -11.68
N SER A 119 8.85 -7.01 -10.89
CA SER A 119 8.91 -7.10 -9.43
C SER A 119 8.06 -8.25 -8.88
N GLU A 120 8.56 -8.97 -7.88
CA GLU A 120 7.79 -9.97 -7.12
C GLU A 120 7.12 -9.37 -5.87
N THR A 121 7.30 -8.07 -5.65
CA THR A 121 6.74 -7.33 -4.52
C THR A 121 5.91 -6.14 -4.99
N LEU A 122 4.88 -5.82 -4.21
CA LEU A 122 4.03 -4.65 -4.39
C LEU A 122 3.86 -3.96 -3.03
N THR A 123 3.93 -2.64 -3.04
CA THR A 123 3.78 -1.83 -1.82
C THR A 123 2.47 -1.06 -1.88
N VAL A 124 1.74 -1.05 -0.76
CA VAL A 124 0.60 -0.16 -0.54
C VAL A 124 0.97 0.80 0.59
N SER A 125 1.13 2.07 0.25
CA SER A 125 1.30 3.15 1.23
C SER A 125 -0.05 3.77 1.54
N ILE A 126 -0.34 4.00 2.81
CA ILE A 126 -1.59 4.56 3.33
C ILE A 126 -1.20 5.74 4.23
N SER A 127 -1.49 6.94 3.76
CA SER A 127 -1.22 8.18 4.49
C SER A 127 -2.51 8.75 5.04
N LYS A 128 -2.53 9.08 6.33
CA LYS A 128 -3.65 9.72 7.00
C LYS A 128 -3.19 10.94 7.78
N THR A 129 -3.79 12.09 7.49
CA THR A 129 -3.59 13.30 8.31
C THR A 129 -4.33 13.18 9.64
N ARG A 130 -3.68 13.61 10.73
CA ARG A 130 -4.22 13.56 12.10
C ARG A 130 -4.90 14.86 12.55
#